data_AF-A0A949FSC4-F1
#
_entry.id   AF-A0A949FSC4-F1
#
_cell.length_a   1.000
_cell.length_b   1.000
_cell.length_c   1.000
_cell.angle_alpha   90.00
_cell.angle_beta   90.00
_cell.angle_gamma   90.00
#
_symmetry.space_group_name_H-M   'P 1'
#
loop_
_entity.id
_entity.type
_entity.pdbx_description
1 polymer ?
#
loop_
_entity_poly.entity_id
_entity_poly.type
_entity_poly.pdbx_seq_one_letter_code
_entity_poly.pdbx_strand_id
1 'polypeptide(L)'
;MLSLRSTIVCFTLACILVPSPSAASIADEFRAGAYAKNIDPKSFPVWVNGGIAGYQIDRVKDALFARCLVMSQGKTKLAIAIVDNCILPHEITDRAKAIVEQKIGIPPSNVLIAATHTHSAVSVTGTHGCPVQEDYAQQLPEWIAEGILEAHQRLKPAKVGTTSVVAEKYIYCRDWLMKPGTAS
;
A
#
# COMPACT_ATOMS: atom_id res chain seq x y z
N MET A 1 -83.36 36.68 37.28
CA MET A 1 -82.05 37.12 36.77
C MET A 1 -80.96 36.51 37.66
N LEU A 2 -80.44 35.33 37.31
CA LEU A 2 -79.28 34.73 37.99
C LEU A 2 -78.13 34.64 36.99
N SER A 3 -76.98 35.18 37.40
CA SER A 3 -75.75 35.35 36.62
C SER A 3 -74.98 34.04 36.51
N LEU A 4 -74.73 33.56 35.28
CA LEU A 4 -73.79 32.49 34.97
C LEU A 4 -72.37 33.07 34.95
N ARG A 5 -71.47 32.55 35.77
CA ARG A 5 -70.03 32.84 35.69
C ARG A 5 -69.34 31.71 34.94
N SER A 6 -68.85 31.98 33.72
CA SER A 6 -68.03 31.06 32.94
C SER A 6 -66.59 31.06 33.44
N THR A 7 -66.12 29.93 33.95
CA THR A 7 -64.71 29.70 34.29
C THR A 7 -63.99 29.16 33.05
N ILE A 8 -63.11 29.95 32.44
CA ILE A 8 -62.25 29.51 31.34
C ILE A 8 -61.04 28.78 31.95
N VAL A 9 -60.96 27.46 31.71
CA VAL A 9 -59.80 26.64 32.08
C VAL A 9 -58.79 26.73 30.94
N CYS A 10 -57.65 27.37 31.20
CA CYS A 10 -56.55 27.51 30.26
C CYS A 10 -55.69 26.23 30.30
N PHE A 11 -55.84 25.35 29.31
CA PHE A 11 -54.99 24.17 29.14
C PHE A 11 -53.65 24.60 28.53
N THR A 12 -52.63 24.82 29.37
CA THR A 12 -51.26 25.02 28.92
C THR A 12 -50.68 23.70 28.42
N LEU A 13 -50.59 23.55 27.09
CA LEU A 13 -49.92 22.44 26.43
C LEU A 13 -48.41 22.55 26.67
N ALA A 14 -47.90 21.81 27.65
CA ALA A 14 -46.46 21.71 27.89
C ALA A 14 -45.84 20.86 26.77
N CYS A 15 -45.24 21.51 25.77
CA CYS A 15 -44.39 20.86 24.77
C CYS A 15 -43.15 20.28 25.47
N ILE A 16 -43.19 18.99 25.78
CA ILE A 16 -42.01 18.24 26.22
C ILE A 16 -41.06 18.18 25.03
N LEU A 17 -40.01 19.02 25.02
CA LEU A 17 -38.88 18.87 24.12
C LEU A 17 -38.18 17.55 24.49
N VAL A 18 -38.51 16.48 23.76
CA VAL A 18 -37.70 15.27 23.75
C VAL A 18 -36.44 15.61 22.95
N PRO A 19 -35.24 15.66 23.56
CA PRO A 19 -34.01 15.82 22.80
C PRO A 19 -33.90 14.62 21.85
N SER A 20 -34.08 14.88 20.55
CA SER A 20 -33.76 13.88 19.53
C SER A 20 -32.27 13.58 19.64
N PRO A 21 -31.85 12.31 19.78
CA PRO A 21 -30.43 11.98 19.73
C PRO A 21 -29.94 12.47 18.37
N SER A 22 -29.07 13.49 18.39
CA SER A 22 -28.28 13.85 17.22
C SER A 22 -27.54 12.57 16.86
N ALA A 23 -27.90 11.97 15.73
CA ALA A 23 -27.12 10.90 15.14
C ALA A 23 -25.78 11.51 14.77
N ALA A 24 -24.85 11.54 15.74
CA ALA A 24 -23.45 11.71 15.45
C ALA A 24 -23.16 10.67 14.38
N SER A 25 -22.83 11.11 13.16
CA SER A 25 -22.32 10.18 12.18
C SER A 25 -21.11 9.55 12.83
N ILE A 26 -21.16 8.23 13.00
CA ILE A 26 -19.96 7.47 13.31
C ILE A 26 -19.11 7.69 12.07
N ALA A 27 -18.23 8.69 12.09
CA ALA A 27 -17.25 8.87 11.05
C ALA A 27 -16.55 7.52 10.94
N ASP A 28 -16.60 6.91 9.75
CA ASP A 28 -16.09 5.56 9.57
C ASP A 28 -14.65 5.49 10.11
N GLU A 29 -14.44 4.60 11.09
CA GLU A 29 -13.18 4.51 11.81
C GLU A 29 -12.05 4.19 10.82
N PHE A 30 -10.99 4.99 10.84
CA PHE A 30 -9.82 4.73 10.02
C PHE A 30 -9.05 3.52 10.57
N ARG A 31 -8.84 2.52 9.73
CA ARG A 31 -8.11 1.30 10.08
C ARG A 31 -6.92 1.11 9.14
N ALA A 32 -5.84 0.57 9.68
CA ALA A 32 -4.66 0.20 8.91
C ALA A 32 -4.09 -1.14 9.38
N GLY A 33 -3.53 -1.89 8.44
CA GLY A 33 -2.85 -3.15 8.69
C GLY A 33 -1.60 -3.21 7.82
N ALA A 34 -0.53 -3.78 8.38
CA ALA A 34 0.76 -3.85 7.71
C ALA A 34 1.35 -5.26 7.83
N TYR A 35 2.09 -5.67 6.80
CA TYR A 35 2.78 -6.95 6.77
C TYR A 35 3.98 -6.91 5.83
N ALA A 36 5.06 -7.59 6.18
CA ALA A 36 6.24 -7.75 5.33
C ALA A 36 6.34 -9.22 4.90
N LYS A 37 5.97 -9.50 3.65
CA LYS A 37 6.09 -10.84 3.07
C LYS A 37 7.52 -11.07 2.62
N ASN A 38 8.18 -12.09 3.15
CA ASN A 38 9.45 -12.56 2.60
C ASN A 38 9.24 -13.09 1.18
N ILE A 39 10.05 -12.58 0.25
CA ILE A 39 10.03 -12.94 -1.17
C ILE A 39 11.35 -13.57 -1.61
N ASP A 40 12.12 -14.17 -0.69
CA ASP A 40 13.40 -14.80 -1.05
C ASP A 40 13.18 -15.91 -2.07
N PRO A 41 14.10 -16.06 -3.06
CA PRO A 41 14.05 -17.16 -4.01
C PRO A 41 14.05 -18.51 -3.29
N LYS A 42 13.31 -19.48 -3.84
CA LYS A 42 13.17 -20.83 -3.28
C LYS A 42 14.12 -21.85 -3.90
N SER A 43 14.73 -21.48 -5.03
CA SER A 43 15.67 -22.24 -5.82
C SER A 43 16.93 -21.41 -6.03
N PHE A 44 18.07 -22.09 -6.21
CA PHE A 44 19.35 -21.49 -6.58
C PHE A 44 20.02 -22.35 -7.65
N PRO A 45 20.89 -21.78 -8.50
CA PRO A 45 21.27 -20.36 -8.56
C PRO A 45 20.17 -19.49 -9.18
N VAL A 46 20.21 -18.19 -8.89
CA VAL A 46 19.29 -17.20 -9.51
C VAL A 46 20.05 -16.05 -10.14
N TRP A 47 19.48 -15.50 -11.20
CA TRP A 47 19.97 -14.28 -11.85
C TRP A 47 19.65 -13.03 -11.05
N VAL A 48 20.64 -12.13 -10.91
CA VAL A 48 20.51 -10.84 -10.22
C VAL A 48 20.66 -9.70 -11.21
N ASN A 49 19.73 -8.74 -11.13
CA ASN A 49 19.70 -7.57 -11.99
C ASN A 49 20.17 -6.32 -11.24
N GLY A 50 21.26 -5.71 -11.71
CA GLY A 50 21.80 -4.49 -11.11
C GLY A 50 23.25 -4.14 -11.47
N GLY A 51 24.01 -5.08 -12.05
CA GLY A 51 25.32 -4.80 -12.63
C GLY A 51 25.24 -4.33 -14.08
N ILE A 52 26.39 -3.99 -14.66
CA ILE A 52 26.54 -3.74 -16.12
C ILE A 52 26.25 -5.03 -16.92
N ALA A 53 26.53 -6.18 -16.32
CA ALA A 53 26.15 -7.50 -16.81
C ALA A 53 25.43 -8.30 -15.71
N GLY A 54 24.51 -9.16 -16.10
CA GLY A 54 23.85 -10.10 -15.20
C GLY A 54 24.85 -11.09 -14.59
N TYR A 55 24.66 -11.43 -13.33
CA TYR A 55 25.42 -12.47 -12.64
C TYR A 55 24.48 -13.35 -11.83
N GLN A 56 24.94 -14.54 -11.47
CA GLN A 56 24.19 -15.47 -10.64
C GLN A 56 24.69 -15.46 -9.20
N ILE A 57 23.78 -15.72 -8.27
CA ILE A 57 24.09 -15.95 -6.85
C ILE A 57 23.54 -17.31 -6.42
N ASP A 58 24.16 -17.86 -5.36
CA ASP A 58 23.84 -19.16 -4.78
C ASP A 58 23.18 -19.08 -3.39
N ARG A 59 23.06 -17.86 -2.83
CA ARG A 59 22.44 -17.62 -1.53
C ARG A 59 21.89 -16.20 -1.40
N VAL A 60 20.89 -16.05 -0.54
CA VAL A 60 20.43 -14.74 -0.05
C VAL A 60 21.44 -14.20 0.97
N LYS A 61 21.89 -12.96 0.80
CA LYS A 61 22.71 -12.25 1.81
C LYS A 61 21.83 -11.52 2.83
N ASP A 62 20.88 -10.74 2.32
CA ASP A 62 19.86 -10.03 3.08
C ASP A 62 18.49 -10.39 2.52
N ALA A 63 17.53 -10.64 3.41
CA ALA A 63 16.18 -11.06 3.01
C ALA A 63 15.46 -9.98 2.20
N LEU A 64 14.77 -10.40 1.15
CA LEU A 64 13.95 -9.56 0.29
C LEU A 64 12.50 -9.58 0.78
N PHE A 65 11.84 -8.42 0.72
CA PHE A 65 10.44 -8.30 1.16
C PHE A 65 9.55 -7.57 0.16
N ALA A 66 8.28 -7.97 0.15
CA ALA A 66 7.16 -7.11 -0.23
C ALA A 66 6.53 -6.54 1.06
N ARG A 67 6.72 -5.25 1.30
CA ARG A 67 6.19 -4.52 2.47
C ARG A 67 4.86 -3.90 2.10
N CYS A 68 3.79 -4.42 2.69
CA CYS A 68 2.42 -4.09 2.34
C CYS A 68 1.73 -3.32 3.46
N LEU A 69 1.00 -2.27 3.09
CA LEU A 69 0.13 -1.47 3.95
C LEU A 69 -1.26 -1.45 3.32
N VAL A 70 -2.27 -1.84 4.08
CA VAL A 70 -3.68 -1.73 3.70
C VAL A 70 -4.36 -0.73 4.63
N MET A 71 -5.11 0.19 4.06
CA MET A 71 -5.88 1.20 4.78
C MET A 71 -7.35 1.06 4.40
N SER A 72 -8.25 1.22 5.36
CA SER A 72 -9.69 1.24 5.11
C SER A 72 -10.40 2.34 5.89
N GLN A 73 -11.37 2.98 5.23
CA GLN A 73 -12.33 3.87 5.85
C GLN A 73 -13.68 3.68 5.15
N GLY A 74 -14.67 3.20 5.90
CA GLY A 74 -16.00 2.90 5.38
C GLY A 74 -15.95 1.83 4.30
N LYS A 75 -16.46 2.18 3.11
CA LYS A 75 -16.43 1.30 1.93
C LYS A 75 -15.10 1.37 1.15
N THR A 76 -14.26 2.35 1.42
CA THR A 76 -13.02 2.57 0.67
C THR A 76 -11.87 1.79 1.31
N LYS A 77 -11.16 1.05 0.47
CA LYS A 77 -9.91 0.37 0.82
C LYS A 77 -8.82 0.76 -0.15
N LEU A 78 -7.61 0.93 0.36
CA LEU A 78 -6.40 1.22 -0.41
C LEU A 78 -5.29 0.24 0.01
N ALA A 79 -4.44 -0.16 -0.93
CA ALA A 79 -3.26 -0.97 -0.66
C ALA A 79 -2.01 -0.35 -1.28
N ILE A 80 -0.91 -0.39 -0.55
CA ILE A 80 0.42 -0.01 -1.01
C ILE A 80 1.35 -1.20 -0.77
N ALA A 81 2.11 -1.60 -1.78
CA ALA A 81 3.17 -2.59 -1.65
C ALA A 81 4.50 -2.04 -2.19
N ILE A 82 5.51 -2.01 -1.34
CA ILE A 82 6.89 -1.66 -1.72
C ILE A 82 7.70 -2.96 -1.76
N VAL A 83 8.22 -3.30 -2.94
CA VAL A 83 8.82 -4.60 -3.22
C VAL A 83 10.32 -4.43 -3.44
N ASP A 84 11.13 -5.22 -2.75
CA ASP A 84 12.57 -5.27 -2.95
C ASP A 84 12.88 -5.92 -4.32
N ASN A 85 12.93 -5.09 -5.37
CA ASN A 85 13.31 -5.46 -6.72
C ASN A 85 13.97 -4.26 -7.44
N CYS A 86 14.71 -4.52 -8.52
CA CYS A 86 15.24 -3.48 -9.40
C CYS A 86 14.11 -2.84 -10.21
N ILE A 87 13.37 -3.66 -10.97
CA ILE A 87 12.33 -3.21 -11.89
C ILE A 87 11.18 -4.21 -11.83
N LEU A 88 9.95 -3.72 -11.77
CA LEU A 88 8.75 -4.55 -11.84
C LEU A 88 8.01 -4.30 -13.17
N PRO A 89 7.93 -5.30 -14.05
CA PRO A 89 7.04 -5.26 -15.21
C PRO A 89 5.58 -5.08 -14.81
N HIS A 90 4.82 -4.41 -15.68
CA HIS A 90 3.41 -4.13 -15.43
C HIS A 90 2.62 -5.43 -15.25
N GLU A 91 2.95 -6.47 -16.02
CA GLU A 91 2.31 -7.78 -16.00
C GLU A 91 2.38 -8.44 -14.62
N ILE A 92 3.51 -8.29 -13.91
CA ILE A 92 3.66 -8.79 -12.53
C ILE A 92 2.73 -8.02 -11.59
N THR A 93 2.72 -6.69 -11.70
CA THR A 93 1.89 -5.85 -10.82
C THR A 93 0.40 -6.04 -11.09
N ASP A 94 0.00 -6.20 -12.35
CA ASP A 94 -1.40 -6.36 -12.75
C ASP A 94 -1.95 -7.73 -12.34
N ARG A 95 -1.13 -8.79 -12.45
CA ARG A 95 -1.48 -10.10 -11.87
C ARG A 95 -1.69 -10.02 -10.36
N ALA A 96 -0.81 -9.35 -9.63
CA ALA A 96 -0.97 -9.18 -8.19
C ALA A 96 -2.25 -8.40 -7.83
N LYS A 97 -2.53 -7.32 -8.57
CA LYS A 97 -3.76 -6.51 -8.40
C LYS A 97 -5.03 -7.33 -8.68
N ALA A 98 -5.03 -8.14 -9.74
CA ALA A 98 -6.16 -9.01 -10.06
C ALA A 98 -6.45 -10.02 -8.93
N ILE A 99 -5.41 -10.63 -8.34
CA ILE A 99 -5.58 -11.53 -7.18
C ILE A 99 -6.16 -10.76 -5.99
N VAL A 100 -5.65 -9.56 -5.70
CA VAL A 100 -6.13 -8.72 -4.59
C VAL A 100 -7.60 -8.34 -4.77
N GLU A 101 -7.99 -7.91 -5.97
CA GLU A 101 -9.39 -7.60 -6.29
C GLU A 101 -10.28 -8.83 -6.09
N GLN A 102 -9.89 -9.97 -6.67
CA GLN A 102 -10.66 -11.21 -6.57
C GLN A 102 -10.85 -11.68 -5.12
N LYS A 103 -9.82 -11.54 -4.28
CA LYS A 103 -9.81 -12.12 -2.93
C LYS A 103 -10.42 -11.22 -1.86
N ILE A 104 -10.21 -9.90 -1.94
CA ILE A 104 -10.62 -8.96 -0.87
C ILE A 104 -11.34 -7.71 -1.39
N GLY A 105 -11.59 -7.62 -2.71
CA GLY A 105 -12.41 -6.58 -3.33
C GLY A 105 -11.80 -5.19 -3.35
N ILE A 106 -10.46 -5.07 -3.26
CA ILE A 106 -9.79 -3.78 -3.48
C ILE A 106 -9.59 -3.63 -5.00
N PRO A 107 -10.21 -2.65 -5.67
CA PRO A 107 -10.08 -2.52 -7.11
C PRO A 107 -8.64 -2.16 -7.50
N PRO A 108 -8.15 -2.54 -8.70
CA PRO A 108 -6.78 -2.26 -9.13
C PRO A 108 -6.39 -0.77 -9.08
N SER A 109 -7.35 0.13 -9.27
CA SER A 109 -7.16 1.59 -9.14
C SER A 109 -6.76 2.05 -7.74
N ASN A 110 -7.02 1.21 -6.73
CA ASN A 110 -6.78 1.48 -5.32
C ASN A 110 -5.54 0.73 -4.79
N VAL A 111 -4.75 0.12 -5.67
CA VAL A 111 -3.56 -0.67 -5.33
C VAL A 111 -2.33 -0.06 -5.99
N LEU A 112 -1.41 0.46 -5.18
CA LEU A 112 -0.09 0.91 -5.63
C LEU A 112 0.94 -0.18 -5.34
N ILE A 113 1.71 -0.57 -6.36
CA ILE A 113 2.84 -1.50 -6.22
C ILE A 113 4.05 -0.83 -6.84
N ALA A 114 5.14 -0.72 -6.09
CA ALA A 114 6.38 -0.09 -6.54
C ALA A 114 7.62 -0.90 -6.12
N ALA A 115 8.66 -0.81 -6.94
CA ALA A 115 9.96 -1.38 -6.65
C ALA A 115 10.83 -0.41 -5.83
N THR A 116 11.71 -0.92 -4.97
CA THR A 116 12.74 -0.09 -4.31
C THR A 116 13.86 0.36 -5.24
N HIS A 117 13.95 -0.24 -6.42
CA HIS A 117 15.07 -0.10 -7.35
C HIS A 117 16.40 -0.61 -6.77
N THR A 118 16.35 -1.74 -6.05
CA THR A 118 17.58 -2.40 -5.57
C THR A 118 18.27 -3.20 -6.67
N HIS A 119 19.58 -2.98 -6.82
CA HIS A 119 20.44 -3.62 -7.81
C HIS A 119 21.01 -4.98 -7.33
N SER A 120 20.38 -5.61 -6.34
CA SER A 120 20.85 -6.87 -5.74
C SER A 120 19.72 -7.87 -5.48
N ALA A 121 18.62 -7.73 -6.22
CA ALA A 121 17.46 -8.62 -6.17
C ALA A 121 17.36 -9.51 -7.42
N VAL A 122 16.52 -10.55 -7.32
CA VAL A 122 16.28 -11.50 -8.41
C VAL A 122 15.72 -10.80 -9.65
N SER A 123 16.29 -11.13 -10.81
CA SER A 123 15.92 -10.56 -12.09
C SER A 123 14.52 -11.03 -12.51
N VAL A 124 13.57 -10.09 -12.60
CA VAL A 124 12.21 -10.36 -13.10
C VAL A 124 11.90 -9.67 -14.43
N THR A 125 12.92 -9.04 -15.02
CA THR A 125 12.85 -8.39 -16.32
C THR A 125 14.18 -8.51 -17.04
N GLY A 126 14.14 -8.75 -18.35
CA GLY A 126 15.33 -8.89 -19.19
C GLY A 126 16.00 -7.55 -19.45
N THR A 127 16.76 -7.02 -18.49
CA THR A 127 17.48 -5.75 -18.61
C THR A 127 18.94 -5.89 -18.16
N HIS A 128 19.80 -4.95 -18.55
CA HIS A 128 21.23 -4.93 -18.20
C HIS A 128 22.00 -6.22 -18.59
N GLY A 129 21.64 -6.84 -19.72
CA GLY A 129 22.24 -8.09 -20.16
C GLY A 129 21.95 -9.29 -19.24
N CYS A 130 20.99 -9.15 -18.33
CA CYS A 130 20.55 -10.21 -17.42
C CYS A 130 19.26 -10.84 -17.95
N PRO A 131 19.17 -12.19 -18.07
CA PRO A 131 17.91 -12.84 -18.40
C PRO A 131 16.90 -12.72 -17.25
N VAL A 132 15.64 -13.03 -17.55
CA VAL A 132 14.59 -13.19 -16.54
C VAL A 132 14.80 -14.50 -15.79
N GLN A 133 14.65 -14.46 -14.47
CA GLN A 133 14.51 -15.66 -13.65
C GLN A 133 13.03 -16.06 -13.63
N GLU A 134 12.64 -16.94 -14.55
CA GLU A 134 11.22 -17.20 -14.87
C GLU A 134 10.41 -17.77 -13.70
N ASP A 135 10.94 -18.74 -12.96
CA ASP A 135 10.25 -19.35 -11.81
C ASP A 135 9.94 -18.31 -10.72
N TYR A 136 10.91 -17.43 -10.43
CA TYR A 136 10.72 -16.34 -9.49
C TYR A 136 9.74 -15.29 -10.02
N ALA A 137 9.87 -14.88 -11.29
CA ALA A 137 8.98 -13.90 -11.92
C ALA A 137 7.53 -14.40 -11.98
N GLN A 138 7.33 -15.69 -12.20
CA GLN A 138 6.02 -16.33 -12.21
C GLN A 138 5.34 -16.34 -10.85
N GLN A 139 6.11 -16.48 -9.76
CA GLN A 139 5.62 -16.64 -8.39
C GLN A 139 5.51 -15.32 -7.62
N LEU A 140 6.26 -14.29 -8.03
CA LEU A 140 6.30 -12.99 -7.36
C LEU A 140 4.92 -12.30 -7.23
N PRO A 141 4.03 -12.30 -8.24
CA PRO A 141 2.70 -11.68 -8.11
C PRO A 141 1.88 -12.22 -6.94
N GLU A 142 1.95 -13.53 -6.72
CA GLU A 142 1.23 -14.28 -5.70
C GLU A 142 1.79 -13.92 -4.33
N TRP A 143 3.11 -13.81 -4.17
CA TRP A 143 3.69 -13.34 -2.91
C TRP A 143 3.35 -11.88 -2.60
N ILE A 144 3.34 -11.00 -3.59
CA ILE A 144 2.91 -9.61 -3.39
C ILE A 144 1.45 -9.57 -2.93
N ALA A 145 0.58 -10.31 -3.62
CA ALA A 145 -0.83 -10.41 -3.26
C ALA A 145 -1.02 -11.00 -1.85
N GLU A 146 -0.34 -12.11 -1.52
CA GLU A 146 -0.32 -12.68 -0.17
C GLU A 146 0.07 -11.64 0.88
N GLY A 147 1.10 -10.82 0.60
CA GLY A 147 1.50 -9.76 1.51
C GLY A 147 0.40 -8.72 1.76
N ILE A 148 -0.34 -8.34 0.71
CA ILE A 148 -1.48 -7.42 0.80
C ILE A 148 -2.65 -8.07 1.56
N LEU A 149 -2.96 -9.35 1.29
CA LEU A 149 -4.02 -10.10 1.97
C LEU A 149 -3.75 -10.20 3.48
N GLU A 150 -2.52 -10.52 3.84
CA GLU A 150 -2.02 -10.58 5.22
C GLU A 150 -2.07 -9.21 5.92
N ALA A 151 -1.75 -8.13 5.22
CA ALA A 151 -1.91 -6.77 5.73
C ALA A 151 -3.39 -6.42 5.94
N HIS A 152 -4.28 -6.80 5.03
CA HIS A 152 -5.73 -6.60 5.16
C HIS A 152 -6.31 -7.35 6.38
N GLN A 153 -5.88 -8.59 6.63
CA GLN A 153 -6.33 -9.35 7.82
C GLN A 153 -5.90 -8.69 9.15
N ARG A 154 -4.82 -7.90 9.13
CA ARG A 154 -4.29 -7.19 10.31
C ARG A 154 -4.88 -5.78 10.51
N LEU A 155 -5.94 -5.42 9.79
CA LEU A 155 -6.61 -4.11 9.93
C LEU A 155 -7.06 -3.87 11.37
N LYS A 156 -6.56 -2.79 11.98
CA LYS A 156 -6.94 -2.33 13.33
C LYS A 156 -7.11 -0.80 13.35
N PRO A 157 -7.82 -0.24 14.32
CA PRO A 157 -7.94 1.22 14.47
C PRO A 157 -6.57 1.88 14.40
N ALA A 158 -6.45 2.95 13.62
CA ALA A 158 -5.18 3.59 13.34
C ALA A 158 -5.31 5.12 13.23
N LYS A 159 -4.18 5.81 13.28
CA LYS A 159 -4.05 7.24 12.99
C LYS A 159 -2.96 7.43 11.95
N VAL A 160 -3.08 8.47 11.13
CA VAL A 160 -2.09 8.84 10.12
C VAL A 160 -1.43 10.15 10.54
N GLY A 161 -0.11 10.21 10.36
CA GLY A 161 0.69 11.43 10.50
C GLY A 161 1.72 11.51 9.39
N THR A 162 2.15 12.72 9.05
CA THR A 162 3.16 12.96 8.02
C THR A 162 4.20 13.95 8.53
N THR A 163 5.43 13.80 8.08
CA THR A 163 6.53 14.71 8.34
C THR A 163 7.49 14.70 7.15
N SER A 164 8.33 15.72 7.05
CA SER A 164 9.29 15.85 5.95
C SER A 164 10.57 16.49 6.45
N VAL A 165 11.71 16.02 5.95
CA VAL A 165 13.04 16.46 6.34
C VAL A 165 13.93 16.61 5.11
N VAL A 166 14.89 17.52 5.18
CA VAL A 166 15.92 17.70 4.14
C VAL A 166 17.02 16.65 4.32
N ALA A 167 17.40 15.99 3.23
CA ALA A 167 18.29 14.81 3.23
C ALA A 167 19.43 14.91 2.19
N GLU A 168 19.91 16.12 1.90
CA GLU A 168 20.89 16.42 0.86
C GLU A 168 22.20 15.62 0.98
N LYS A 169 22.63 15.31 2.21
CA LYS A 169 23.88 14.57 2.46
C LYS A 169 23.89 13.13 1.94
N TYR A 170 22.75 12.60 1.51
CA TYR A 170 22.61 11.21 1.03
C TYR A 170 22.38 11.11 -0.47
N ILE A 171 22.22 12.22 -1.18
CA ILE A 171 21.88 12.25 -2.61
C ILE A 171 22.86 13.13 -3.37
N TYR A 172 23.38 12.62 -4.47
CA TYR A 172 24.28 13.35 -5.36
C TYR A 172 23.84 13.14 -6.81
N CYS A 173 23.88 14.21 -7.61
CA CYS A 173 23.67 14.09 -9.04
C CYS A 173 24.86 13.32 -9.64
N ARG A 174 24.58 12.19 -10.31
CA ARG A 174 25.59 11.41 -11.02
C ARG A 174 25.86 11.92 -12.44
N ASP A 175 25.11 12.92 -12.90
CA ASP A 175 25.33 13.62 -14.15
C ASP A 175 26.21 14.84 -13.88
N TRP A 176 27.46 14.78 -14.35
CA TRP A 176 28.51 15.73 -14.00
C TRP A 176 28.72 16.69 -15.16
N LEU A 177 28.73 17.99 -14.88
CA LEU A 177 29.17 18.99 -15.87
C LEU A 177 30.69 18.93 -15.99
N MET A 178 31.13 18.12 -16.93
CA MET A 178 32.54 17.86 -17.19
C MET A 178 33.21 19.03 -17.93
N LYS A 179 34.51 19.23 -17.73
CA LYS A 179 35.28 20.26 -18.46
C LYS A 179 35.40 19.85 -19.94
N PRO A 180 35.45 20.81 -20.89
CA PRO A 180 35.71 20.50 -22.30
C PRO A 180 36.97 19.60 -22.44
N GLY A 181 36.84 18.50 -23.19
CA GLY A 181 37.93 17.54 -23.41
C GLY A 181 38.11 16.47 -22.33
N THR A 182 37.23 16.39 -21.33
CA THR A 182 37.19 15.26 -20.38
C THR A 182 36.06 14.29 -20.73
N ALA A 183 36.16 13.04 -20.25
CA ALA A 183 35.12 12.03 -20.47
C ALA A 183 33.77 12.54 -19.96
N SER A 184 32.73 12.41 -20.78
CA SER A 184 31.32 12.63 -20.42
C SER A 184 30.77 11.42 -19.68
#